data_AF-A0A2J8J338-F1
#
_entry.id   AF-A0A2J8J338-F1
#
_cell.length_a   1.000
_cell.length_b   1.000
_cell.length_c   1.000
_cell.angle_alpha   90.00
_cell.angle_beta   90.00
_cell.angle_gamma   90.00
#
_symmetry.space_group_name_H-M   'P 1'
#
loop_
_entity.id
_entity.type
_entity.pdbx_description
1 polymer ?
#
loop_
_entity_poly.entity_id
_entity_poly.type
_entity_poly.pdbx_seq_one_letter_code
_entity_poly.pdbx_strand_id
1 'polypeptide(L)'
;MIRLGGWCAPRLCSAAVPAGRRGAAGGPGLAGGRALRVLVDMDGVLADFEGGFLRKFRARFPDQPFIALEDRRGFWVSEQYGRLRPGLSSWPC
;
A
#
# COMPACT_ATOMS: atom_id res chain seq x y z
N MET A 1 -9.85 -43.79 -20.76
CA MET A 1 -10.09 -43.81 -19.29
C MET A 1 -8.72 -43.81 -18.61
N ILE A 2 -8.20 -42.63 -18.26
CA ILE A 2 -6.90 -42.47 -17.61
C ILE A 2 -7.15 -41.56 -16.40
N ARG A 3 -7.02 -42.13 -15.20
CA ARG A 3 -7.02 -41.41 -13.93
C ARG A 3 -5.59 -40.98 -13.62
N LEU A 4 -5.35 -39.68 -13.58
CA LEU A 4 -4.16 -39.04 -13.00
C LEU A 4 -4.74 -37.90 -12.16
N GLY A 5 -4.88 -38.04 -10.86
CA GLY A 5 -3.77 -37.87 -9.92
C GLY A 5 -4.02 -36.53 -9.21
N GLY A 6 -4.75 -36.58 -8.10
CA GLY A 6 -5.12 -35.40 -7.32
C GLY A 6 -3.91 -34.74 -6.69
N TRP A 7 -3.69 -33.47 -7.00
CA TRP A 7 -2.79 -32.61 -6.24
C TRP A 7 -3.62 -31.82 -5.23
N CYS A 8 -3.72 -32.37 -4.02
CA CYS A 8 -4.16 -31.61 -2.86
C CYS A 8 -3.02 -30.66 -2.47
N ALA A 9 -3.19 -29.36 -2.76
CA ALA A 9 -2.33 -28.33 -2.17
C ALA A 9 -2.50 -28.38 -0.64
N PRO A 10 -1.40 -28.34 0.16
CA PRO A 10 -1.54 -28.19 1.59
C PRO A 10 -2.11 -26.80 1.87
N ARG A 11 -3.30 -26.76 2.47
CA ARG A 11 -3.85 -25.55 3.08
C ARG A 11 -2.86 -25.11 4.16
N LEU A 12 -2.17 -24.00 3.92
CA LEU A 12 -1.44 -23.30 4.99
C LEU A 12 -2.49 -22.84 6.00
N CYS A 13 -2.61 -23.57 7.11
CA CYS A 13 -3.36 -23.17 8.27
C CYS A 13 -2.73 -21.88 8.80
N SER A 14 -3.37 -20.74 8.55
CA SER A 14 -3.00 -19.47 9.15
C SER A 14 -3.23 -19.59 10.66
N ALA A 15 -2.15 -19.73 11.42
CA ALA A 15 -2.22 -19.73 12.87
C ALA A 15 -2.70 -18.35 13.32
N ALA A 16 -3.88 -18.29 13.94
CA ALA A 16 -4.40 -17.08 14.54
C ALA A 16 -3.40 -16.57 15.60
N VAL A 17 -2.85 -15.38 15.39
CA VAL A 17 -2.05 -14.70 16.40
C VAL A 17 -2.99 -14.34 17.55
N PRO A 18 -2.79 -14.81 18.78
CA PRO A 18 -3.65 -14.43 19.88
C PRO A 18 -3.44 -12.93 20.11
N ALA A 19 -4.52 -12.17 20.06
CA ALA A 19 -4.56 -10.79 20.51
C ALA A 19 -4.35 -10.77 22.03
N GLY A 20 -3.09 -10.84 22.45
CA GLY A 20 -2.69 -10.70 23.84
C GLY A 20 -3.06 -9.30 24.32
N ARG A 21 -4.16 -9.20 25.07
CA ARG A 21 -4.46 -8.04 25.92
C ARG A 21 -3.29 -7.90 26.91
N ARG A 22 -2.36 -6.99 26.64
CA ARG A 22 -1.36 -6.58 27.62
C ARG A 22 -2.08 -5.74 28.68
N GLY A 23 -2.29 -6.36 29.84
CA GLY A 23 -2.82 -5.70 31.03
C GLY A 23 -1.92 -4.53 31.45
N ALA A 24 -2.55 -3.45 31.89
CA ALA A 24 -1.87 -2.34 32.54
C ALA A 24 -1.38 -2.80 33.91
N ALA A 25 -0.07 -3.09 34.03
CA ALA A 25 0.59 -3.17 35.32
C ALA A 25 0.99 -1.74 35.73
N GLY A 26 0.14 -1.09 36.52
CA GLY A 26 0.46 0.15 37.19
C GLY A 26 1.41 -0.12 38.35
N GLY A 27 2.71 0.12 38.14
CA GLY A 27 3.70 0.26 39.21
C GLY A 27 3.80 1.71 39.67
N PRO A 28 4.16 1.97 40.94
CA PRO A 28 4.15 3.32 41.50
C PRO A 28 5.34 4.16 41.01
N GLY A 29 5.03 5.29 40.37
CA GLY A 29 5.72 6.55 40.57
C GLY A 29 7.23 6.62 40.29
N LEU A 30 7.63 6.48 39.04
CA LEU A 30 8.67 7.37 38.50
C LEU A 30 7.91 8.47 37.74
N ALA A 31 8.33 9.73 37.85
CA ALA A 31 7.77 10.85 37.11
C ALA A 31 7.90 10.62 35.58
N GLY A 32 7.01 9.80 35.02
CA GLY A 32 7.10 9.27 33.67
C GLY A 32 6.26 10.14 32.75
N GLY A 33 6.88 11.13 32.13
CA GLY A 33 6.25 11.92 31.08
C GLY A 33 5.59 10.99 30.05
N ARG A 34 4.31 11.23 29.73
CA ARG A 34 3.62 10.47 28.70
C ARG A 34 4.43 10.51 27.41
N ALA A 35 4.85 9.35 26.92
CA ALA A 35 5.52 9.25 25.63
C ALA A 35 4.64 9.87 24.54
N LEU A 36 5.26 10.71 23.69
CA LEU A 36 4.61 11.26 22.52
C LEU A 36 4.25 10.11 21.56
N ARG A 37 3.02 10.14 21.03
CA ARG A 37 2.58 9.19 20.00
C ARG A 37 2.67 9.87 18.65
N VAL A 38 3.39 9.25 17.72
CA VAL A 38 3.54 9.71 16.35
C VAL A 38 2.87 8.69 15.43
N LEU A 39 1.98 9.16 14.57
CA LEU A 39 1.40 8.36 13.49
C LEU A 39 2.20 8.64 12.22
N VAL A 40 2.67 7.58 11.59
CA VAL A 40 3.44 7.66 10.34
C VAL A 40 2.58 7.06 9.25
N ASP A 41 2.33 7.83 8.20
CA ASP A 41 1.57 7.38 7.04
C ASP A 41 2.39 6.41 6.18
N MET A 42 1.75 5.74 5.21
CA MET A 42 2.39 4.75 4.35
C MET A 42 2.78 5.35 2.99
N ASP A 43 1.81 5.75 2.18
CA ASP A 43 2.04 6.12 0.78
C ASP A 43 2.55 7.55 0.66
N GLY A 44 3.72 7.72 0.03
CA GLY A 44 4.41 9.01 -0.01
C GLY A 44 5.17 9.38 1.26
N VAL A 45 5.14 8.52 2.30
CA VAL A 45 5.91 8.68 3.54
C VAL A 45 6.89 7.54 3.77
N LEU A 46 6.42 6.28 3.77
CA LEU A 46 7.26 5.09 3.88
C LEU A 46 7.45 4.39 2.53
N ALA A 47 6.39 4.35 1.71
CA ALA A 47 6.37 3.71 0.40
C ALA A 47 6.38 4.76 -0.71
N ASP A 48 7.29 4.58 -1.69
CA ASP A 48 7.32 5.38 -2.91
C ASP A 48 6.19 4.98 -3.87
N PHE A 49 4.98 5.45 -3.54
CA PHE A 49 3.79 5.22 -4.34
C PHE A 49 3.91 5.88 -5.73
N GLU A 50 4.31 7.16 -5.78
CA GLU A 50 4.36 7.95 -7.02
C GLU A 50 5.39 7.41 -8.02
N GLY A 51 6.62 7.12 -7.57
CA GLY A 51 7.66 6.54 -8.43
C GLY A 51 7.33 5.11 -8.84
N GLY A 52 6.76 4.32 -7.91
CA GLY A 52 6.26 2.98 -8.18
C GLY A 52 5.15 2.96 -9.24
N PHE A 53 4.19 3.87 -9.12
CA PHE A 53 3.11 4.07 -10.09
C PHE A 53 3.66 4.46 -11.45
N LEU A 54 4.48 5.51 -11.54
CA LEU A 54 4.99 6.03 -12.81
C LEU A 54 5.80 4.98 -13.57
N ARG A 55 6.64 4.21 -12.86
CA ARG A 55 7.42 3.12 -13.46
C ARG A 55 6.51 2.06 -14.09
N LYS A 56 5.49 1.60 -13.36
CA LYS A 56 4.55 0.58 -13.86
C LYS A 56 3.67 1.13 -14.99
N PHE A 57 3.23 2.37 -14.87
CA PHE A 57 2.42 3.04 -15.89
C PHE A 57 3.16 3.09 -17.23
N ARG A 58 4.41 3.59 -17.23
CA ARG A 58 5.23 3.69 -18.45
C ARG A 58 5.57 2.33 -19.06
N ALA A 59 5.77 1.30 -18.22
CA ALA A 59 6.01 -0.06 -18.70
C ALA A 59 4.77 -0.67 -19.37
N ARG A 60 3.58 -0.38 -18.85
CA ARG A 60 2.32 -0.94 -19.36
C ARG A 60 1.73 -0.13 -20.52
N PHE A 61 1.96 1.19 -20.53
CA PHE A 61 1.44 2.14 -21.51
C PHE A 61 2.56 2.97 -22.10
N PRO A 62 3.49 2.34 -22.86
CA PRO A 62 4.67 3.04 -23.38
C PRO A 62 4.32 4.22 -24.30
N ASP A 63 3.18 4.15 -24.98
CA ASP A 63 2.73 5.16 -25.96
C ASP A 63 1.79 6.21 -25.37
N GLN A 64 1.42 6.10 -24.09
CA GLN A 64 0.56 7.09 -23.43
C GLN A 64 1.39 8.24 -22.85
N PRO A 65 0.84 9.48 -22.83
CA PRO A 65 1.51 10.57 -22.17
C PRO A 65 1.56 10.32 -20.66
N PHE A 66 2.63 10.77 -20.02
CA PHE A 66 2.83 10.65 -18.58
C PHE A 66 3.21 11.99 -17.98
N ILE A 67 3.08 12.08 -16.65
CA ILE A 67 3.46 13.25 -15.85
C ILE A 67 4.76 12.90 -15.12
N ALA A 68 5.80 13.71 -15.31
CA ALA A 68 7.04 13.55 -14.55
C ALA A 68 6.80 13.88 -13.07
N LEU A 69 7.62 13.34 -12.16
CA LEU A 69 7.38 13.47 -10.72
C LEU A 69 7.47 14.93 -10.28
N GLU A 70 8.39 15.69 -10.86
CA GLU A 70 8.57 17.14 -10.69
C GLU A 70 7.34 17.97 -11.12
N ASP A 71 6.52 17.43 -12.02
CA ASP A 71 5.32 18.09 -12.56
C ASP A 71 4.02 17.63 -11.88
N ARG A 72 4.10 16.68 -10.92
CA ARG A 72 2.94 16.20 -10.16
C ARG A 72 2.37 17.30 -9.28
N ARG A 73 1.05 17.50 -9.36
CA ARG A 73 0.31 18.46 -8.54
C ARG A 73 -0.98 17.83 -8.04
N GLY A 74 -1.38 18.16 -6.82
CA GLY A 74 -2.56 17.59 -6.18
C GLY A 74 -2.38 16.14 -5.73
N PHE A 75 -3.21 15.71 -4.79
CA PHE A 75 -3.11 14.40 -4.16
C PHE A 75 -3.54 13.25 -5.08
N TRP A 76 -4.59 13.46 -5.89
CA TRP A 76 -5.16 12.41 -6.72
C TRP A 76 -4.47 12.31 -8.08
N VAL A 77 -3.68 11.25 -8.27
CA VAL A 77 -3.02 10.93 -9.55
C VAL A 77 -4.04 10.82 -10.70
N SER A 78 -5.16 10.12 -10.46
CA SER A 78 -6.21 9.89 -11.46
C SER A 78 -6.83 11.19 -11.99
N GLU A 79 -7.01 12.19 -11.13
CA GLU A 79 -7.54 13.49 -11.54
C GLU A 79 -6.59 14.22 -12.49
N GLN A 80 -5.29 14.26 -12.16
CA GLN A 80 -4.30 14.94 -13.01
C GLN A 80 -4.12 14.20 -14.35
N TYR A 81 -4.08 12.86 -14.33
CA TYR A 81 -4.03 12.05 -15.55
C TYR A 81 -5.30 12.17 -16.40
N GLY A 82 -6.48 12.29 -15.78
CA GLY A 82 -7.73 12.54 -16.48
C GLY A 82 -7.76 13.88 -17.22
N ARG A 83 -7.10 14.91 -16.68
CA ARG A 83 -6.93 16.22 -17.35
C ARG A 83 -5.90 16.15 -18.48
N LEU A 84 -4.88 15.32 -18.35
CA LEU A 84 -3.86 15.13 -19.39
C LEU A 84 -4.45 14.48 -20.65
N ARG A 85 -5.25 13.42 -20.46
CA ARG A 85 -6.00 12.78 -21.53
C ARG A 85 -7.27 12.13 -20.98
N PRO A 86 -8.47 12.46 -21.52
CA PRO A 86 -9.70 11.78 -21.16
C PRO A 86 -9.56 10.26 -21.32
N GLY A 87 -9.92 9.50 -20.28
CA GLY A 87 -9.82 8.04 -20.23
C GLY A 87 -8.61 7.49 -19.46
N LEU A 88 -7.63 8.32 -19.07
CA LEU A 88 -6.53 7.88 -18.20
C LEU A 88 -6.91 7.87 -16.70
N SER A 89 -8.01 8.52 -16.30
CA SER A 89 -8.47 8.56 -14.91
C SER A 89 -9.13 7.26 -14.43
N SER A 90 -9.61 6.41 -15.33
CA SER A 90 -10.31 5.16 -15.02
C SER A 90 -9.39 3.93 -14.99
N TRP A 91 -8.08 4.16 -15.02
CA TRP A 91 -7.10 3.09 -15.02
C TRP A 91 -7.01 2.45 -13.62
N PRO A 92 -7.19 1.13 -13.47
CA PRO A 92 -7.08 0.49 -12.15
C PRO A 92 -5.64 0.58 -11.67
N CYS A 93 -5.43 1.29 -10.56
CA CYS A 93 -4.16 1.35 -9.83
C CYS A 93 -3.67 -0.05 -9.44
#